data_AF-A0A536Z5K4-F1
#
_entry.id   AF-A0A536Z5K4-F1
#
_cell.length_a   1.000
_cell.length_b   1.000
_cell.length_c   1.000
_cell.angle_alpha   90.00
_cell.angle_beta   90.00
_cell.angle_gamma   90.00
#
_symmetry.space_group_name_H-M   'P 1'
#
loop_
_entity.id
_entity.type
_entity.pdbx_description
1 polymer ?
#
loop_
_entity_poly.entity_id
_entity_poly.type
_entity_poly.pdbx_seq_one_letter_code
_entity_poly.pdbx_strand_id
1 'polypeptide(L)'
;MPPPPWRSELIDALIAKGSKDLTIVNNNAGNGDTGLAALLKARQVKKIICSFPRQTDSWVFDGLYKKGDIELELVPQGNLAERIRAAGAGIGAFYTPTGFGTPLAEGKETRRIDGRDYVLEYPIHADFALIKALRGDRWGNLVYRKTARNFGPIMAAAAKCTIAQVREIVNLGDLDPENVVTPGIFVQRVVEVPAGAKLMAAPGAAA
;
A
#
# COMPACT_ATOMS: atom_id res chain seq x y z
N MET A 1 18.93 20.96 5.08
CA MET A 1 17.47 20.82 5.30
C MET A 1 17.07 19.41 4.88
N PRO A 2 16.41 18.61 5.74
CA PRO A 2 15.88 17.33 5.30
C PRO A 2 14.89 17.58 4.14
N PRO A 3 14.80 16.67 3.15
CA PRO A 3 13.83 16.82 2.07
C PRO A 3 12.43 16.95 2.69
N PRO A 4 11.54 17.78 2.14
CA PRO A 4 10.17 17.88 2.63
C PRO A 4 9.54 16.48 2.66
N PRO A 5 8.70 16.18 3.67
CA PRO A 5 8.05 14.88 3.77
C PRO A 5 7.33 14.56 2.46
N TRP A 6 7.43 13.30 2.03
CA TRP A 6 6.73 12.83 0.84
C TRP A 6 5.23 12.93 1.10
N ARG A 7 4.61 13.98 0.56
CA ARG A 7 3.19 14.27 0.74
C ARG A 7 2.33 13.13 0.20
N SER A 8 1.10 13.04 0.72
CA SER A 8 0.20 11.90 0.51
C SER A 8 -1.08 12.32 -0.20
N GLU A 9 -0.93 13.05 -1.30
CA GLU A 9 -2.01 13.70 -2.05
C GLU A 9 -3.08 12.70 -2.52
N LEU A 10 -2.69 11.47 -2.91
CA LEU A 10 -3.66 10.43 -3.24
C LEU A 10 -4.51 9.99 -2.02
N ILE A 11 -3.90 9.96 -0.82
CA ILE A 11 -4.62 9.65 0.42
C ILE A 11 -5.49 10.85 0.81
N ASP A 12 -4.99 12.08 0.69
CA ASP A 12 -5.75 13.30 0.97
C ASP A 12 -6.97 13.41 0.04
N ALA A 13 -6.81 13.06 -1.24
CA ALA A 13 -7.91 12.99 -2.20
C ALA A 13 -8.94 11.89 -1.84
N LEU A 14 -8.49 10.74 -1.34
CA LEU A 14 -9.37 9.68 -0.84
C LEU A 14 -10.14 10.11 0.41
N ILE A 15 -9.49 10.86 1.30
CA ILE A 15 -10.13 11.47 2.48
C ILE A 15 -11.20 12.46 2.02
N ALA A 16 -10.85 13.41 1.15
CA ALA A 16 -11.78 14.42 0.63
C ALA A 16 -12.96 13.81 -0.13
N LYS A 17 -12.75 12.69 -0.82
CA LYS A 17 -13.81 11.91 -1.47
C LYS A 17 -14.80 11.32 -0.47
N GLY A 18 -14.39 11.09 0.78
CA GLY A 18 -15.26 10.61 1.85
C GLY A 18 -15.66 9.14 1.75
N SER A 19 -14.89 8.31 1.02
CA SER A 19 -15.15 6.86 0.95
C SER A 19 -15.00 6.21 2.33
N LYS A 20 -15.94 5.33 2.71
CA LYS A 20 -15.99 4.68 4.03
C LYS A 20 -15.89 3.16 3.90
N ASP A 21 -15.80 2.50 5.06
CA ASP A 21 -15.75 1.04 5.20
C ASP A 21 -14.58 0.39 4.45
N LEU A 22 -13.47 1.12 4.32
CA LEU A 22 -12.30 0.68 3.58
C LEU A 22 -11.58 -0.45 4.32
N THR A 23 -11.11 -1.43 3.56
CA THR A 23 -10.04 -2.35 3.99
C THR A 23 -8.72 -1.84 3.44
N ILE A 24 -7.79 -1.50 4.32
CA ILE A 24 -6.47 -0.98 3.93
C ILE A 24 -5.42 -2.08 4.08
N VAL A 25 -4.61 -2.27 3.04
CA VAL A 25 -3.44 -3.15 3.05
C VAL A 25 -2.20 -2.25 2.97
N ASN A 26 -1.41 -2.22 4.03
CA ASN A 26 -0.20 -1.43 4.08
C ASN A 26 0.82 -2.05 5.04
N ASN A 27 2.10 -1.71 4.91
CA ASN A 27 3.12 -2.25 5.82
C ASN A 27 2.91 -1.79 7.28
N ASN A 28 2.44 -0.56 7.49
CA ASN A 28 2.16 0.03 8.81
C ASN A 28 0.75 0.62 8.89
N ALA A 29 0.33 1.01 10.10
CA ALA A 29 -0.96 1.66 10.36
C ALA A 29 -0.92 3.20 10.29
N GLY A 30 0.16 3.78 9.74
CA GLY A 30 0.34 5.23 9.71
C GLY A 30 0.82 5.80 11.05
N ASN A 31 1.43 6.97 10.95
CA ASN A 31 2.15 7.62 12.04
C ASN A 31 1.75 9.10 12.12
N GLY A 32 1.65 9.61 13.35
CA GLY A 32 1.26 11.00 13.57
C GLY A 32 -0.18 11.27 13.15
N ASP A 33 -0.38 12.37 12.42
CA ASP A 33 -1.71 12.86 12.00
C ASP A 33 -1.85 13.02 10.48
N THR A 34 -0.96 12.44 9.67
CA THR A 34 -0.96 12.61 8.19
C THR A 34 -1.04 11.29 7.45
N GLY A 35 -1.38 11.35 6.15
CA GLY A 35 -1.48 10.16 5.30
C GLY A 35 -2.46 9.13 5.87
N LEU A 36 -2.00 7.88 6.05
CA LEU A 36 -2.86 6.81 6.55
C LEU A 36 -3.43 7.12 7.95
N ALA A 37 -2.67 7.77 8.83
CA ALA A 37 -3.19 8.14 10.15
C ALA A 37 -4.35 9.16 10.05
N ALA A 38 -4.31 10.08 9.07
CA ALA A 38 -5.42 11.00 8.81
C ALA A 38 -6.66 10.26 8.29
N LEU A 39 -6.48 9.27 7.41
CA LEU A 39 -7.58 8.45 6.89
C LEU A 39 -8.25 7.63 8.01
N LEU A 40 -7.45 7.08 8.93
CA LEU A 40 -7.95 6.41 10.13
C LEU A 40 -8.73 7.38 11.04
N LYS A 41 -8.16 8.56 11.29
CA LYS A 41 -8.79 9.62 12.12
C LYS A 41 -10.13 10.08 11.55
N ALA A 42 -10.25 10.12 10.22
CA ALA A 42 -11.49 10.41 9.51
C ALA A 42 -12.55 9.29 9.60
N ARG A 43 -12.24 8.16 10.26
CA ARG A 43 -13.11 6.99 10.42
C ARG A 43 -13.60 6.42 9.08
N GLN A 44 -12.70 6.40 8.11
CA GLN A 44 -12.97 5.88 6.77
C GLN A 44 -12.53 4.43 6.59
N VAL A 45 -11.81 3.86 7.56
CA VAL A 45 -11.24 2.51 7.50
C VAL A 45 -11.94 1.60 8.49
N LYS A 46 -12.45 0.47 8.00
CA LYS A 46 -13.06 -0.59 8.81
C LYS A 46 -12.03 -1.65 9.24
N LYS A 47 -11.10 -1.99 8.36
CA LYS A 47 -10.11 -3.04 8.58
C LYS A 47 -8.73 -2.62 8.08
N ILE A 48 -7.69 -3.00 8.81
CA ILE A 48 -6.31 -2.88 8.36
C ILE A 48 -5.61 -4.24 8.33
N ILE A 49 -4.92 -4.52 7.23
CA ILE A 49 -4.01 -5.67 7.07
C ILE A 49 -2.60 -5.11 7.01
N CYS A 50 -1.77 -5.41 8.02
CA CYS A 50 -0.43 -4.86 8.08
C CYS A 50 0.55 -5.76 8.86
N SER A 51 1.84 -5.46 8.73
CA SER A 51 2.91 -6.20 9.41
C SER A 51 3.38 -5.53 10.70
N PHE A 52 3.24 -4.19 10.78
CA PHE A 52 3.73 -3.41 11.91
C PHE A 52 2.71 -2.32 12.31
N PRO A 53 1.63 -2.69 13.03
CA PRO A 53 0.54 -1.76 13.36
C PRO A 53 0.91 -0.73 14.44
N ARG A 54 1.85 -1.05 15.34
CA ARG A 54 2.20 -0.19 16.47
C ARG A 54 3.58 0.42 16.32
N GLN A 55 3.66 1.73 16.42
CA GLN A 55 4.89 2.52 16.47
C GLN A 55 4.77 3.56 17.59
N THR A 56 5.86 4.28 17.92
CA THR A 56 5.85 5.29 19.00
C THR A 56 4.79 6.38 18.81
N ASP A 57 4.39 6.63 17.56
CA ASP A 57 3.48 7.69 17.13
C ASP A 57 2.19 7.16 16.44
N SER A 58 1.77 5.93 16.72
CA SER A 58 0.54 5.32 16.16
C SER A 58 -0.72 5.56 17.00
N TRP A 59 -0.83 6.69 17.71
CA TRP A 59 -1.89 6.95 18.69
C TRP A 59 -3.31 6.90 18.11
N VAL A 60 -3.49 7.30 16.85
CA VAL A 60 -4.80 7.22 16.18
C VAL A 60 -5.26 5.78 16.05
N PHE A 61 -4.39 4.91 15.52
CA PHE A 61 -4.69 3.49 15.37
C PHE A 61 -4.91 2.83 16.74
N ASP A 62 -4.01 3.05 17.70
CA ASP A 62 -4.11 2.47 19.05
C ASP A 62 -5.44 2.83 19.73
N GLY A 63 -5.91 4.07 19.57
CA GLY A 63 -7.16 4.54 20.13
C GLY A 63 -8.39 3.90 19.48
N LEU A 64 -8.40 3.74 18.16
CA LEU A 64 -9.51 3.09 17.44
C LEU A 64 -9.54 1.58 17.73
N TYR A 65 -8.39 0.91 17.73
CA TYR A 65 -8.30 -0.52 17.95
C TYR A 65 -8.76 -0.91 19.36
N LYS A 66 -8.34 -0.16 20.40
CA LYS A 66 -8.78 -0.41 21.79
C LYS A 66 -10.29 -0.24 22.00
N LYS A 67 -10.94 0.60 21.18
CA LYS A 67 -12.40 0.80 21.22
C LYS A 67 -13.17 -0.26 20.42
N GLY A 68 -12.48 -1.07 19.61
CA GLY A 68 -13.11 -1.97 18.66
C GLY A 68 -13.66 -1.26 17.41
N ASP A 69 -13.25 -0.01 17.17
CA ASP A 69 -13.71 0.79 16.01
C ASP A 69 -13.02 0.37 14.69
N ILE A 70 -11.97 -0.47 14.75
CA ILE A 70 -11.22 -0.96 13.58
C ILE A 70 -10.75 -2.40 13.79
N GLU A 71 -10.89 -3.22 12.75
CA GLU A 71 -10.37 -4.59 12.71
C GLU A 71 -8.88 -4.61 12.30
N LEU A 72 -8.08 -5.50 12.90
CA LEU A 72 -6.67 -5.72 12.55
C LEU A 72 -6.45 -7.16 12.11
N GLU A 73 -5.86 -7.34 10.93
CA GLU A 73 -5.21 -8.59 10.52
C GLU A 73 -3.69 -8.37 10.51
N LEU A 74 -3.01 -8.95 11.50
CA LEU A 74 -1.56 -8.89 11.60
C LEU A 74 -0.93 -9.97 10.70
N VAL A 75 -0.02 -9.58 9.82
CA VAL A 75 0.62 -10.49 8.84
C VAL A 75 2.13 -10.28 8.85
N PRO A 76 2.97 -11.33 8.98
CA PRO A 76 4.42 -11.17 8.88
C PRO A 76 4.81 -10.46 7.59
N GLN A 77 5.76 -9.51 7.64
CA GLN A 77 6.06 -8.64 6.49
C GLN A 77 6.40 -9.41 5.21
N GLY A 78 7.15 -10.51 5.33
CA GLY A 78 7.46 -11.40 4.20
C GLY A 78 6.20 -12.04 3.60
N ASN A 79 5.30 -12.55 4.45
CA ASN A 79 4.02 -13.10 4.00
C ASN A 79 3.13 -12.01 3.41
N LEU A 80 3.10 -10.79 3.97
CA LEU A 80 2.33 -9.68 3.42
C LEU A 80 2.80 -9.35 1.99
N ALA A 81 4.11 -9.23 1.78
CA ALA A 81 4.69 -8.98 0.47
C ALA A 81 4.38 -10.13 -0.51
N GLU A 82 4.55 -11.38 -0.07
CA GLU A 82 4.33 -12.53 -0.94
C GLU A 82 2.85 -12.77 -1.24
N ARG A 83 1.92 -12.49 -0.31
CA ARG A 83 0.47 -12.54 -0.54
C ARG A 83 0.05 -11.50 -1.58
N ILE A 84 0.60 -10.29 -1.54
CA ILE A 84 0.34 -9.26 -2.56
C ILE A 84 0.95 -9.70 -3.91
N ARG A 85 2.20 -10.17 -3.92
CA ARG A 85 2.86 -10.65 -5.16
C ARG A 85 2.11 -11.82 -5.79
N ALA A 86 1.66 -12.79 -4.98
CA ALA A 86 0.90 -13.94 -5.41
C ALA A 86 -0.40 -13.53 -6.13
N ALA A 87 -1.09 -12.52 -5.60
CA ALA A 87 -2.28 -11.96 -6.23
C ALA A 87 -2.00 -11.42 -7.64
N GLY A 88 -0.95 -10.61 -7.79
CA GLY A 88 -0.57 -10.06 -9.10
C GLY A 88 0.00 -11.08 -10.08
N ALA A 89 0.50 -12.22 -9.59
CA ALA A 89 1.01 -13.32 -10.41
C ALA A 89 -0.04 -14.39 -10.73
N GLY A 90 -1.27 -14.28 -10.21
CA GLY A 90 -2.32 -15.30 -10.40
C GLY A 90 -2.09 -16.60 -9.62
N ILE A 91 -1.33 -16.55 -8.52
CA ILE A 91 -1.05 -17.72 -7.66
C ILE A 91 -2.15 -17.85 -6.61
N GLY A 92 -2.83 -19.00 -6.57
CA GLY A 92 -3.98 -19.23 -5.70
C GLY A 92 -3.67 -19.36 -4.20
N ALA A 93 -2.49 -19.88 -3.84
CA ALA A 93 -1.97 -19.94 -2.48
C ALA A 93 -0.49 -20.35 -2.48
N PHE A 94 0.21 -20.15 -1.37
CA PHE A 94 1.59 -20.63 -1.18
C PHE A 94 1.85 -21.05 0.27
N TYR A 95 2.81 -21.96 0.47
CA TYR A 95 3.29 -22.34 1.80
C TYR A 95 4.51 -21.52 2.20
N THR A 96 4.54 -21.07 3.46
CA THR A 96 5.67 -20.34 4.05
C THR A 96 5.94 -20.85 5.46
N PRO A 97 7.20 -21.00 5.89
CA PRO A 97 7.50 -21.40 7.26
C PRO A 97 7.25 -20.25 8.26
N THR A 98 7.14 -19.01 7.77
CA THR A 98 6.96 -17.83 8.61
C THR A 98 5.57 -17.83 9.25
N GLY A 99 5.54 -17.86 10.58
CA GLY A 99 4.32 -17.87 11.40
C GLY A 99 3.99 -19.23 12.00
N PHE A 100 4.59 -20.33 11.52
CA PHE A 100 4.40 -21.65 12.11
C PHE A 100 4.80 -21.67 13.60
N GLY A 101 4.01 -22.35 14.43
CA GLY A 101 4.23 -22.43 15.87
C GLY A 101 3.92 -21.14 16.65
N THR A 102 3.29 -20.16 16.01
CA THR A 102 2.84 -18.91 16.63
C THR A 102 1.33 -18.74 16.50
N PRO A 103 0.70 -17.82 17.25
CA PRO A 103 -0.73 -17.53 17.09
C PRO A 103 -1.14 -17.11 15.67
N LEU A 104 -0.21 -16.64 14.84
CA LEU A 104 -0.47 -16.26 13.45
C LEU A 104 -0.78 -17.45 12.53
N ALA A 105 -0.49 -18.68 12.96
CA ALA A 105 -0.82 -19.90 12.25
C ALA A 105 -2.13 -20.55 12.71
N GLU A 106 -2.76 -20.04 13.78
CA GLU A 106 -4.01 -20.61 14.30
C GLU A 106 -5.12 -20.55 13.24
N GLY A 107 -5.81 -21.67 13.04
CA GLY A 107 -6.89 -21.80 12.04
C GLY A 107 -6.42 -21.87 10.58
N LYS A 108 -5.12 -21.84 10.29
CA LYS A 108 -4.58 -21.99 8.94
C LYS A 108 -4.18 -23.44 8.65
N GLU A 109 -4.25 -23.85 7.39
CA GLU A 109 -3.70 -25.13 6.96
C GLU A 109 -2.18 -25.14 7.16
N THR A 110 -1.65 -26.25 7.66
CA THR A 110 -0.21 -26.46 7.81
C THR A 110 0.22 -27.73 7.08
N ARG A 111 1.47 -27.75 6.64
CA ARG A 111 2.05 -28.90 5.93
C ARG A 111 3.52 -29.04 6.26
N ARG A 112 3.96 -30.27 6.46
CA ARG A 112 5.38 -30.61 6.54
C ARG A 112 5.93 -30.90 5.15
N ILE A 113 6.92 -30.13 4.71
CA ILE A 113 7.58 -30.24 3.41
C ILE A 113 9.07 -30.37 3.68
N ASP A 114 9.69 -31.43 3.17
CA ASP A 114 11.13 -31.71 3.33
C ASP A 114 11.64 -31.58 4.77
N GLY A 115 10.85 -32.09 5.73
CA GLY A 115 11.20 -32.10 7.15
C GLY A 115 10.97 -30.78 7.90
N ARG A 116 10.45 -29.74 7.25
CA ARG A 116 10.12 -28.44 7.86
C ARG A 116 8.62 -28.17 7.79
N ASP A 117 8.08 -27.52 8.81
CA ASP A 117 6.66 -27.18 8.88
C ASP A 117 6.37 -25.80 8.29
N TYR A 118 5.28 -25.72 7.53
CA TYR A 118 4.84 -24.54 6.78
C TYR A 118 3.37 -24.23 7.07
N VAL A 119 2.98 -22.99 6.81
CA VAL A 119 1.62 -22.47 6.90
C VAL A 119 1.16 -22.03 5.51
N LEU A 120 -0.07 -22.37 5.15
CA LEU A 120 -0.70 -21.93 3.91
C LEU A 120 -1.15 -20.47 4.02
N GLU A 121 -0.76 -19.64 3.05
CA GLU A 121 -1.16 -18.24 2.92
C GLU A 121 -1.86 -18.01 1.57
N TYR A 122 -2.84 -17.11 1.57
CA TYR A 122 -3.66 -16.78 0.40
C TYR A 122 -3.36 -15.38 -0.15
N PRO A 123 -3.49 -15.18 -1.48
CA PRO A 123 -3.22 -13.90 -2.12
C PRO A 123 -4.10 -12.76 -1.56
N ILE A 124 -3.55 -11.55 -1.55
CA ILE A 124 -4.29 -10.32 -1.20
C ILE A 124 -4.53 -9.52 -2.48
N HIS A 125 -5.78 -9.48 -2.93
CA HIS A 125 -6.23 -8.65 -4.04
C HIS A 125 -6.74 -7.30 -3.52
N ALA A 126 -6.64 -6.27 -4.36
CA ALA A 126 -7.21 -4.95 -4.06
C ALA A 126 -8.02 -4.41 -5.24
N ASP A 127 -9.02 -3.57 -4.95
CA ASP A 127 -9.71 -2.82 -6.01
C ASP A 127 -8.83 -1.68 -6.52
N PHE A 128 -8.13 -1.00 -5.61
CA PHE A 128 -7.23 0.11 -5.93
C PHE A 128 -5.86 -0.04 -5.27
N ALA A 129 -4.81 0.32 -5.99
CA ALA A 129 -3.47 0.55 -5.44
C ALA A 129 -3.10 2.02 -5.58
N LEU A 130 -2.80 2.67 -4.45
CA LEU A 130 -2.30 4.05 -4.40
C LEU A 130 -0.79 3.99 -4.14
N ILE A 131 0.02 4.14 -5.17
CA ILE A 131 1.47 3.97 -5.08
C ILE A 131 2.22 5.27 -5.36
N LYS A 132 3.48 5.32 -4.94
CA LYS A 132 4.38 6.44 -5.21
C LYS A 132 5.60 5.96 -5.98
N ALA A 133 6.05 6.73 -6.96
CA ALA A 133 7.30 6.50 -7.68
C ALA A 133 8.08 7.81 -7.88
N LEU A 134 9.33 7.71 -8.36
CA LEU A 134 10.15 8.87 -8.62
C LEU A 134 9.72 9.56 -9.92
N ARG A 135 9.80 8.82 -11.03
CA ARG A 135 9.40 9.27 -12.36
C ARG A 135 8.48 8.23 -12.97
N GLY A 136 7.59 8.67 -13.83
CA GLY A 136 6.82 7.78 -14.70
C GLY A 136 6.60 8.39 -16.07
N ASP A 137 6.22 7.58 -17.05
CA ASP A 137 5.80 8.07 -18.36
C ASP A 137 4.28 7.97 -18.56
N ARG A 138 3.77 8.47 -19.69
CA ARG A 138 2.33 8.44 -20.00
C ARG A 138 1.76 7.03 -20.20
N TRP A 139 2.59 6.00 -20.36
CA TRP A 139 2.18 4.60 -20.47
C TRP A 139 2.16 3.89 -19.12
N GLY A 140 2.63 4.56 -18.06
CA GLY A 140 2.63 4.01 -16.71
C GLY A 140 3.92 3.30 -16.32
N ASN A 141 4.98 3.36 -17.13
CA ASN A 141 6.27 2.80 -16.71
C ASN A 141 6.82 3.62 -15.54
N LEU A 142 7.25 2.96 -14.46
CA LEU A 142 7.70 3.63 -13.25
C LEU A 142 9.13 3.26 -12.88
N VAL A 143 9.88 4.27 -12.44
CA VAL A 143 11.18 4.12 -11.77
C VAL A 143 11.09 4.67 -10.35
N TYR A 144 11.82 4.05 -9.42
CA TYR A 144 11.75 4.37 -8.00
C TYR A 144 13.10 4.85 -7.48
N ARG A 145 13.10 5.54 -6.33
CA ARG A 145 14.32 6.03 -5.70
C ARG A 145 14.62 5.26 -4.41
N LYS A 146 15.62 4.39 -4.46
CA LYS A 146 16.14 3.66 -3.29
C LYS A 146 15.00 2.92 -2.53
N THR A 147 14.95 3.04 -1.21
CA THR A 147 13.98 2.38 -0.34
C THR A 147 12.54 2.88 -0.49
N ALA A 148 12.31 3.99 -1.20
CA ALA A 148 10.96 4.45 -1.53
C ALA A 148 10.23 3.50 -2.50
N ARG A 149 10.94 2.53 -3.11
CA ARG A 149 10.36 1.46 -3.94
C ARG A 149 9.42 0.55 -3.15
N ASN A 150 9.91 0.03 -2.02
CA ASN A 150 9.23 -0.89 -1.10
C ASN A 150 8.15 -1.80 -1.77
N PHE A 151 6.89 -1.68 -1.36
CA PHE A 151 5.75 -2.48 -1.80
C PHE A 151 5.13 -2.00 -3.13
N GLY A 152 5.52 -0.82 -3.64
CA GLY A 152 4.90 -0.19 -4.80
C GLY A 152 4.71 -1.12 -6.01
N PRO A 153 5.76 -1.82 -6.49
CA PRO A 153 5.64 -2.70 -7.66
C PRO A 153 4.68 -3.87 -7.46
N ILE A 154 4.71 -4.54 -6.31
CA ILE A 154 3.84 -5.69 -6.04
C ILE A 154 2.39 -5.23 -5.82
N MET A 155 2.18 -4.07 -5.19
CA MET A 155 0.84 -3.49 -5.04
C MET A 155 0.24 -3.11 -6.40
N ALA A 156 1.07 -2.60 -7.33
CA ALA A 156 0.63 -2.27 -8.68
C ALA A 156 0.04 -3.48 -9.42
N ALA A 157 0.71 -4.63 -9.30
CA ALA A 157 0.29 -5.86 -9.96
C ALA A 157 -0.93 -6.51 -9.29
N ALA A 158 -1.16 -6.29 -7.99
CA ALA A 158 -2.19 -6.95 -7.20
C ALA A 158 -3.57 -6.26 -7.22
N ALA A 159 -3.68 -5.10 -7.86
CA ALA A 159 -4.89 -4.29 -7.87
C ALA A 159 -5.58 -4.23 -9.23
N LYS A 160 -6.92 -4.10 -9.23
CA LYS A 160 -7.69 -3.86 -10.47
C LYS A 160 -7.38 -2.50 -11.10
N CYS A 161 -7.11 -1.49 -10.26
CA CYS A 161 -6.80 -0.13 -10.71
C CYS A 161 -5.68 0.49 -9.86
N THR A 162 -4.51 0.65 -10.47
CA THR A 162 -3.34 1.29 -9.90
C THR A 162 -3.26 2.75 -10.33
N ILE A 163 -3.14 3.62 -9.33
CA ILE A 163 -2.92 5.06 -9.47
C ILE A 163 -1.55 5.39 -8.89
N ALA A 164 -0.62 5.78 -9.76
CA ALA A 164 0.74 6.11 -9.39
C ALA A 164 0.92 7.63 -9.28
N GLN A 165 1.27 8.10 -8.08
CA GLN A 165 1.77 9.45 -7.86
C GLN A 165 3.27 9.49 -8.16
N VAL A 166 3.69 10.34 -9.09
CA VAL A 166 5.10 10.51 -9.47
C VAL A 166 5.56 11.94 -9.18
N ARG A 167 6.86 12.15 -8.99
CA ARG A 167 7.39 13.52 -8.85
C ARG A 167 7.49 14.26 -10.18
N GLU A 168 7.64 13.51 -11.27
CA GLU A 168 7.83 14.01 -12.61
C GLU A 168 7.28 12.98 -13.60
N ILE A 169 6.42 13.44 -14.53
CA ILE A 169 6.07 12.69 -15.73
C ILE A 169 7.05 13.07 -16.83
N VAL A 170 7.66 12.05 -17.45
CA VAL A 170 8.66 12.23 -18.51
C VAL A 170 8.11 11.80 -19.86
N ASN A 171 8.80 12.16 -20.96
CA ASN A 171 8.36 11.73 -22.28
C ASN A 171 8.61 10.22 -22.48
N LEU A 172 7.88 9.64 -23.43
CA LEU A 172 8.16 8.26 -23.84
C LEU A 172 9.57 8.17 -24.43
N GLY A 173 10.33 7.17 -23.98
CA GLY A 173 11.72 6.96 -24.34
C GLY A 173 12.74 7.60 -23.40
N ASP A 174 12.32 8.53 -22.52
CA ASP A 174 13.23 9.16 -21.54
C ASP A 174 13.56 8.25 -20.35
N LEU A 175 12.77 7.19 -20.15
CA LEU A 175 13.07 6.12 -19.21
C LEU A 175 13.84 5.03 -19.94
N ASP A 176 15.06 4.77 -19.49
CA ASP A 176 15.82 3.59 -19.91
C ASP A 176 15.02 2.32 -19.58
N PRO A 177 14.67 1.49 -20.58
CA PRO A 177 13.89 0.26 -20.39
C PRO A 177 14.47 -0.67 -19.33
N GLU A 178 15.79 -0.76 -19.20
CA GLU A 178 16.46 -1.63 -18.21
C GLU A 178 16.32 -1.12 -16.77
N ASN A 179 15.96 0.16 -16.61
CA ASN A 179 15.71 0.78 -15.31
C ASN A 179 14.22 0.79 -14.93
N VAL A 180 13.32 0.44 -15.84
CA VAL A 180 11.88 0.36 -15.56
C VAL A 180 11.62 -0.78 -14.57
N VAL A 181 11.11 -0.42 -13.40
CA VAL A 181 10.85 -1.38 -12.32
C VAL A 181 9.42 -1.90 -12.36
N THR A 182 8.46 -1.01 -12.58
CA THR A 182 7.05 -1.38 -12.74
C THR A 182 6.67 -1.07 -14.17
N PRO A 183 6.47 -2.09 -15.02
CA PRO A 183 6.00 -1.90 -16.38
C PRO A 183 4.60 -1.28 -16.40
N GLY A 184 4.34 -0.45 -17.40
CA GLY A 184 3.08 0.31 -17.54
C GLY A 184 1.80 -0.52 -17.60
N ILE A 185 1.91 -1.82 -17.93
CA ILE A 185 0.77 -2.75 -17.92
C ILE A 185 0.08 -2.83 -16.55
N PHE A 186 0.80 -2.59 -15.45
CA PHE A 186 0.28 -2.63 -14.09
C PHE A 186 -0.26 -1.29 -13.59
N VAL A 187 -0.23 -0.23 -14.42
CA VAL A 187 -0.52 1.15 -13.99
C VAL A 187 -1.57 1.78 -14.89
N GLN A 188 -2.76 2.03 -14.34
CA GLN A 188 -3.89 2.58 -15.10
C GLN A 188 -3.90 4.10 -15.11
N ARG A 189 -3.33 4.76 -14.10
CA ARG A 189 -3.29 6.23 -14.00
C ARG A 189 -1.96 6.69 -13.43
N VAL A 190 -1.38 7.73 -14.03
CA VAL A 190 -0.20 8.44 -13.52
C VAL A 190 -0.59 9.88 -13.22
N VAL A 191 -0.24 10.36 -12.03
CA VAL A 191 -0.50 11.75 -11.62
C VAL A 191 0.82 12.35 -11.15
N GLU A 192 1.20 13.46 -11.76
CA GLU A 192 2.35 14.22 -11.31
C GLU A 192 2.01 15.05 -10.07
N VAL A 193 2.86 14.96 -9.06
CA VAL A 193 2.82 15.85 -7.89
C VAL A 193 4.22 16.43 -7.70
N PRO A 194 4.48 17.62 -8.26
CA PRO A 194 5.78 18.28 -8.17
C PRO A 194 6.16 18.60 -6.72
N ALA A 195 7.45 18.64 -6.45
CA ALA A 195 7.96 19.13 -5.17
C ALA A 195 7.52 20.58 -4.95
N GLY A 196 6.58 20.81 -4.02
CA GLY A 196 6.10 22.15 -3.67
C GLY A 196 4.60 22.39 -3.88
N ALA A 197 3.90 21.62 -4.71
CA ALA A 197 2.48 21.84 -5.03
C ALA A 197 1.56 21.73 -3.80
N LYS A 198 0.71 22.72 -3.48
CA LYS A 198 -0.37 22.53 -2.50
C LYS A 198 -1.59 21.93 -3.21
N LEU A 199 -2.32 21.02 -2.56
CA LEU A 199 -3.68 20.69 -3.01
C LEU A 199 -4.46 22.00 -3.00
N MET A 200 -4.87 22.50 -4.18
CA MET A 200 -5.83 23.59 -4.21
C MET A 200 -7.14 23.03 -3.66
N ALA A 201 -7.73 23.70 -2.67
CA ALA A 201 -9.05 23.35 -2.19
C ALA A 201 -9.99 23.25 -3.40
N ALA A 202 -10.79 22.18 -3.45
CA ALA A 202 -11.82 22.07 -4.48
C ALA A 202 -12.64 23.38 -4.50
N PRO A 203 -12.95 23.95 -5.67
CA PRO A 203 -13.83 25.11 -5.73
C PRO A 203 -15.10 24.75 -4.97
N GLY A 204 -15.40 25.53 -3.93
CA GLY A 204 -16.55 25.30 -3.07
C GLY A 204 -17.80 25.15 -3.91
N ALA A 205 -18.68 24.25 -3.51
CA ALA A 205 -20.05 24.23 -4.00
C ALA A 205 -20.63 25.62 -3.79
N ALA A 206 -20.70 26.39 -4.87
CA ALA A 206 -21.45 27.63 -4.91
C ALA A 206 -22.92 27.23 -4.73
N ALA A 207 -23.48 27.64 -3.59
CA ALA A 207 -24.91 27.89 -3.44
C ALA A 207 -25.14 29.39 -3.64
#